data_AF-A0A0M3K4T4-F1
#
_entry.id   AF-A0A0M3K4T4-F1
#
_cell.length_a   1.000
_cell.length_b   1.000
_cell.length_c   1.000
_cell.angle_alpha   90.00
_cell.angle_beta   90.00
_cell.angle_gamma   90.00
#
_symmetry.space_group_name_H-M   'P 1'
#
loop_
_entity.id
_entity.type
_entity.pdbx_description
1 polymer ?
#
loop_
_entity_poly.entity_id
_entity_poly.type
_entity_poly.pdbx_seq_one_letter_code
_entity_poly.pdbx_strand_id
1 'polypeptide(L)'
;MVYDLDSTLSFPCTLREYWTKAIRTDIMLNKKFHVTQCIWASAVHECTDTSLTQSQTNAFLRTDSNYIVKFHERCFRVIKANEFLKNFSSDRRHMRNDHGDFIQPPPRWSPIFDKSIFLRTGHNLDDFISMDHGILSDISTVYDEETFQQVFVDDTL
;
A
#
# COMPACT_ATOMS: atom_id res chain seq x y z
N MET A 1 16.31 6.22 11.64
CA MET A 1 16.70 7.01 10.44
C MET A 1 16.07 6.36 9.22
N VAL A 2 15.63 7.14 8.24
CA VAL A 2 15.04 6.66 6.98
C VAL A 2 15.93 7.09 5.81
N TYR A 3 16.12 6.17 4.89
CA TYR A 3 16.90 6.34 3.66
C TYR A 3 15.97 6.05 2.48
N ASP A 4 15.35 7.10 1.97
CA ASP A 4 14.47 7.04 0.80
C ASP A 4 15.08 7.92 -0.30
N LEU A 5 15.40 7.31 -1.44
CA LEU A 5 16.04 7.99 -2.58
C LEU A 5 15.04 8.81 -3.41
N ASP A 6 13.74 8.53 -3.27
CA ASP A 6 12.67 9.18 -4.04
C ASP A 6 11.97 10.28 -3.23
N SER A 7 12.40 10.52 -1.98
CA SER A 7 11.87 11.59 -1.14
C SER A 7 12.42 12.97 -1.51
N THR A 8 11.62 14.01 -1.26
CA THR A 8 12.09 15.41 -1.28
C THR A 8 12.59 15.88 0.09
N LEU A 9 12.54 15.02 1.11
CA LEU A 9 13.11 15.27 2.43
C LEU A 9 14.64 15.11 2.43
N SER A 10 15.29 15.55 3.51
CA SER A 10 16.73 15.35 3.69
C SER A 10 17.12 13.87 3.62
N PHE A 11 18.27 13.58 3.00
CA PHE A 11 18.83 12.23 2.93
C PHE A 11 20.09 12.10 3.82
N PRO A 12 20.06 11.29 4.90
CA PRO A 12 18.89 10.64 5.50
C PRO A 12 18.08 11.62 6.38
N CYS A 13 16.83 11.27 6.70
CA CYS A 13 16.01 12.00 7.67
C CYS A 13 15.60 11.12 8.87
N THR A 14 15.05 11.75 9.91
CA THR A 14 14.53 11.00 11.06
C THR A 14 13.27 10.24 10.68
N LEU A 15 13.01 9.11 11.34
CA LEU A 15 11.78 8.34 11.09
C LEU A 15 10.53 9.15 11.42
N ARG A 16 10.56 9.95 12.49
CA ARG A 16 9.48 10.89 12.84
C ARG A 16 9.21 11.89 11.72
N GLU A 17 10.25 12.55 11.20
CA GLU A 17 10.08 13.50 10.11
C GLU A 17 9.50 12.84 8.85
N TYR A 18 10.02 11.66 8.48
CA TYR A 18 9.53 10.90 7.35
C TYR A 18 8.06 10.49 7.52
N TRP A 19 7.70 10.00 8.71
CA TRP A 19 6.33 9.62 9.05
C TRP A 19 5.36 10.80 8.92
N THR A 20 5.68 11.94 9.51
CA THR A 20 4.80 13.12 9.49
C THR A 20 4.69 13.76 8.11
N LYS A 21 5.78 13.83 7.34
CA LYS A 21 5.81 14.63 6.09
C LYS A 21 5.56 13.81 4.83
N ALA A 22 6.07 12.58 4.75
CA ALA A 22 5.97 11.71 3.58
C ALA A 22 4.81 10.71 3.69
N ILE A 23 4.75 9.92 4.78
CA ILE A 23 3.67 8.94 4.97
C ILE A 23 2.34 9.66 5.23
N ARG A 24 2.25 10.51 6.27
CA ARG A 24 1.03 11.20 6.76
C ARG A 24 -0.05 10.20 7.22
N THR A 25 -1.00 10.60 8.06
CA THR A 25 -2.01 9.64 8.57
C THR A 25 -3.13 9.32 7.56
N ASP A 26 -3.64 8.08 7.55
CA ASP A 26 -4.69 7.63 6.60
C ASP A 26 -6.01 8.40 6.84
N ILE A 27 -6.20 8.88 8.06
CA ILE A 27 -7.32 9.77 8.45
C ILE A 27 -7.43 10.99 7.52
N MET A 28 -6.30 11.50 7.03
CA MET A 28 -6.27 12.64 6.11
C MET A 28 -6.55 12.26 4.65
N LEU A 29 -6.31 11.00 4.25
CA LEU A 29 -6.71 10.49 2.93
C LEU A 29 -8.24 10.33 2.89
N ASN A 30 -8.84 9.75 3.93
CA ASN A 30 -10.29 9.52 4.01
C ASN A 30 -11.13 10.81 3.92
N LYS A 31 -10.62 11.95 4.39
CA LYS A 31 -11.34 13.24 4.25
C LYS A 31 -11.32 13.83 2.83
N LYS A 32 -10.32 13.51 2.00
CA LYS A 32 -10.24 14.00 0.61
C LYS A 32 -11.02 13.15 -0.38
N PHE A 33 -11.13 11.84 -0.15
CA PHE A 33 -11.84 10.94 -1.06
C PHE A 33 -13.37 10.91 -0.83
N HIS A 34 -13.86 11.37 0.33
CA HIS A 34 -15.31 11.41 0.60
C HIS A 34 -16.12 12.51 -0.10
N VAL A 35 -15.49 13.61 -0.54
CA VAL A 35 -16.27 14.75 -1.10
C VAL A 35 -16.44 14.66 -2.63
N THR A 36 -15.60 13.89 -3.32
CA THR A 36 -15.56 13.92 -4.80
C THR A 36 -16.36 12.80 -5.46
N GLN A 37 -16.56 11.65 -4.79
CA GLN A 37 -17.32 10.53 -5.37
C GLN A 37 -18.84 10.63 -5.17
N CYS A 38 -19.34 11.34 -4.16
CA CYS A 38 -20.78 11.43 -3.91
C CYS A 38 -21.51 12.41 -4.85
N ILE A 39 -20.81 13.31 -5.53
CA ILE A 39 -21.45 14.30 -6.42
C ILE A 39 -21.63 13.75 -7.85
N TRP A 40 -20.84 12.76 -8.27
CA TRP A 40 -20.89 12.21 -9.64
C TRP A 40 -21.87 11.04 -9.83
N ALA A 41 -22.47 10.50 -8.76
CA ALA A 41 -23.44 9.41 -8.85
C ALA A 41 -24.90 9.87 -9.08
N SER A 42 -25.19 11.18 -9.07
CA SER A 42 -26.58 11.69 -9.15
C SER A 42 -26.99 12.32 -10.49
N ALA A 43 -26.24 12.10 -11.56
CA ALA A 43 -26.73 12.29 -12.92
C ALA A 43 -25.97 11.24 -13.76
N VAL A 44 -26.57 10.24 -14.40
CA VAL A 44 -27.72 10.27 -15.28
C VAL A 44 -28.22 8.83 -15.47
N HIS A 45 -29.46 8.53 -15.07
CA HIS A 45 -30.38 7.82 -15.96
C HIS A 45 -31.82 7.99 -15.46
N GLU A 46 -32.64 8.54 -16.33
CA GLU A 46 -34.06 8.75 -16.17
C GLU A 46 -34.76 7.44 -15.78
N CYS A 47 -35.47 7.47 -14.65
CA CYS A 47 -36.60 6.59 -14.46
C CYS A 47 -37.78 7.47 -14.04
N THR A 48 -38.70 7.65 -14.99
CA THR A 48 -39.97 8.34 -14.82
C THR A 48 -40.92 7.46 -14.03
N ASP A 49 -41.02 7.67 -12.72
CA ASP A 49 -42.27 7.37 -12.04
C ASP A 49 -42.51 8.30 -10.85
N THR A 50 -43.67 8.95 -10.89
CA THR A 50 -44.06 10.07 -10.04
C THR A 50 -45.10 9.56 -9.06
N SER A 51 -44.69 8.79 -8.04
CA SER A 51 -45.56 8.51 -6.87
C SER A 51 -44.84 7.73 -5.77
N LEU A 52 -43.90 8.36 -5.06
CA LEU A 52 -43.46 7.89 -3.74
C LEU A 52 -43.54 9.06 -2.74
N THR A 53 -44.30 8.85 -1.66
CA THR A 53 -44.67 9.89 -0.69
C THR A 53 -43.54 10.17 0.31
N GLN A 54 -43.56 11.34 0.95
CA GLN A 54 -42.53 11.86 1.87
C GLN A 54 -42.14 10.93 3.05
N SER A 55 -42.89 9.83 3.31
CA SER A 55 -42.50 8.81 4.29
C SER A 55 -41.49 7.79 3.73
N GLN A 56 -41.29 7.73 2.41
CA GLN A 56 -40.35 6.84 1.73
C GLN A 56 -39.00 7.49 1.45
N THR A 57 -38.86 8.82 1.56
CA THR A 57 -37.57 9.51 1.42
C THR A 57 -36.60 9.20 2.57
N ASN A 58 -37.09 8.76 3.72
CA ASN A 58 -36.26 8.32 4.85
C ASN A 58 -35.76 6.87 4.73
N ALA A 59 -36.21 6.12 3.73
CA ALA A 59 -35.75 4.75 3.48
C ALA A 59 -34.56 4.67 2.49
N PHE A 60 -34.27 5.74 1.75
CA PHE A 60 -33.17 5.72 0.77
C PHE A 60 -31.80 6.08 1.35
N LEU A 61 -31.75 6.66 2.56
CA LEU A 61 -30.51 6.78 3.36
C LEU A 61 -30.19 5.50 4.17
N ARG A 62 -30.95 4.43 3.96
CA ARG A 62 -30.71 3.10 4.53
C ARG A 62 -30.49 2.09 3.41
N THR A 63 -29.45 2.30 2.63
CA THR A 63 -28.86 1.25 1.81
C THR A 63 -27.45 0.97 2.35
N ASP A 64 -27.40 -0.12 3.12
CA ASP A 64 -26.24 -0.95 3.46
C ASP A 64 -25.02 -0.25 4.10
N SER A 65 -25.15 0.08 5.38
CA SER A 65 -24.05 0.38 6.32
C SER A 65 -23.00 -0.74 6.52
N ASN A 66 -22.94 -1.74 5.62
CA ASN A 66 -21.93 -2.81 5.65
C ASN A 66 -21.03 -2.84 4.41
N TYR A 67 -21.23 -1.97 3.41
CA TYR A 67 -20.18 -1.71 2.43
C TYR A 67 -19.33 -0.55 2.93
N ILE A 68 -18.58 -0.78 4.01
CA ILE A 68 -17.36 0.00 4.23
C ILE A 68 -16.56 -0.24 2.96
N VAL A 69 -16.45 0.77 2.09
CA VAL A 69 -15.36 0.82 1.12
C VAL A 69 -14.12 0.62 1.99
N LYS A 70 -13.52 -0.57 1.94
CA LYS A 70 -12.34 -0.88 2.73
C LYS A 70 -11.23 -0.05 2.10
N PHE A 71 -11.10 1.18 2.57
CA PHE A 71 -10.04 2.08 2.18
C PHE A 71 -8.72 1.35 2.45
N HIS A 72 -7.77 1.46 1.52
CA HIS A 72 -6.49 0.78 1.60
C HIS A 72 -5.74 1.26 2.84
N GLU A 73 -5.86 0.52 3.94
CA GLU A 73 -5.05 0.72 5.14
C GLU A 73 -3.61 0.39 4.78
N ARG A 74 -2.70 1.33 5.04
CA ARG A 74 -1.29 1.08 4.77
C ARG A 74 -0.73 0.07 5.75
N CYS A 75 -0.06 -0.93 5.19
CA CYS A 75 0.69 -1.92 5.94
C CYS A 75 2.18 -1.78 5.65
N PHE A 76 3.00 -2.14 6.63
CA PHE A 76 4.43 -2.04 6.60
C PHE A 76 5.03 -3.40 6.92
N ARG A 77 5.65 -4.05 5.93
CA ARG A 77 6.49 -5.23 6.17
C ARG A 77 7.88 -4.79 6.61
N VAL A 78 8.26 -5.16 7.83
CA VAL A 78 9.59 -4.88 8.40
C VAL A 78 10.44 -6.15 8.33
N ILE A 79 11.60 -6.04 7.69
CA ILE A 79 12.56 -7.14 7.49
C ILE A 79 13.93 -6.65 7.93
N LYS A 80 14.66 -7.48 8.67
CA LYS A 80 16.05 -7.15 9.00
C LYS A 80 16.89 -7.14 7.71
N ALA A 81 17.79 -6.17 7.58
CA ALA A 81 18.59 -5.99 6.36
C ALA A 81 19.39 -7.24 5.97
N ASN A 82 19.94 -7.96 6.95
CA ASN A 82 20.68 -9.20 6.71
C ASN A 82 19.79 -10.33 6.16
N GLU A 83 18.53 -10.42 6.62
CA GLU A 83 17.56 -11.39 6.09
C GLU A 83 17.07 -10.99 4.70
N PHE A 84 16.85 -9.70 4.44
CA PHE A 84 16.55 -9.22 3.09
C PHE A 84 17.67 -9.56 2.11
N LEU A 85 18.93 -9.27 2.45
CA LEU A 85 20.10 -9.55 1.60
C LEU A 85 20.35 -11.04 1.35
N LYS A 86 19.89 -11.92 2.23
CA LYS A 86 19.97 -13.37 2.04
C LYS A 86 18.85 -13.85 1.13
N ASN A 87 17.61 -13.54 1.46
CA ASN A 87 16.43 -14.23 0.92
C ASN A 87 15.81 -13.55 -0.32
N PHE A 88 16.11 -12.27 -0.59
CA PHE A 88 15.47 -11.54 -1.69
C PHE A 88 15.98 -11.95 -3.07
N SER A 89 15.06 -12.20 -4.01
CA SER A 89 15.33 -12.54 -5.40
C SER A 89 14.38 -11.83 -6.37
N SER A 90 14.93 -11.12 -7.35
CA SER A 90 14.15 -10.49 -8.42
C SER A 90 14.86 -10.54 -9.76
N ASP A 91 14.25 -11.21 -10.72
CA ASP A 91 14.65 -11.24 -12.13
C ASP A 91 14.08 -10.07 -12.95
N ARG A 92 13.35 -9.15 -12.30
CA ARG A 92 12.74 -7.95 -12.87
C ARG A 92 11.60 -8.20 -13.87
N ARG A 93 11.02 -9.41 -13.90
CA ARG A 93 9.92 -9.73 -14.85
C ARG A 93 8.71 -8.81 -14.72
N HIS A 94 8.39 -8.34 -13.51
CA HIS A 94 7.28 -7.42 -13.25
C HIS A 94 7.42 -6.06 -13.93
N MET A 95 8.65 -5.67 -14.34
CA MET A 95 8.92 -4.42 -15.06
C MET A 95 8.83 -4.57 -16.58
N ARG A 96 8.37 -5.72 -17.09
CA ARG A 96 8.19 -5.95 -18.51
C ARG A 96 6.71 -5.84 -18.88
N ASN A 97 6.45 -5.24 -20.04
CA ASN A 97 5.11 -5.25 -20.63
C ASN A 97 4.83 -6.60 -21.32
N ASP A 98 3.62 -6.75 -21.88
CA ASP A 98 3.18 -7.96 -22.58
C ASP A 98 4.04 -8.30 -23.82
N HIS A 99 4.77 -7.33 -24.36
CA HIS A 99 5.70 -7.50 -25.48
C HIS A 99 7.10 -7.94 -25.02
N GLY A 100 7.36 -7.99 -23.71
CA GLY A 100 8.64 -8.35 -23.13
C GLY A 100 9.63 -7.19 -22.98
N ASP A 101 9.24 -5.98 -23.40
CA ASP A 101 10.06 -4.77 -23.27
C ASP A 101 9.96 -4.21 -21.86
N PHE A 102 11.05 -3.59 -21.39
CA PHE A 102 11.08 -2.95 -20.09
C PHE A 102 10.28 -1.63 -20.09
N ILE A 103 9.35 -1.50 -19.14
CA ILE A 103 8.54 -0.28 -18.93
C ILE A 103 9.43 0.90 -18.50
N GLN A 104 10.51 0.60 -17.78
CA GLN A 104 11.56 1.54 -17.40
C GLN A 104 12.93 0.86 -17.57
N PRO A 105 13.98 1.58 -18.00
CA PRO A 105 15.29 0.99 -18.23
C PRO A 105 15.80 0.32 -16.95
N PRO A 106 16.12 -0.98 -16.99
CA PRO A 106 16.53 -1.69 -15.79
C PRO A 106 17.92 -1.22 -15.35
N PRO A 107 18.28 -1.36 -14.07
CA PRO A 107 19.63 -1.09 -13.62
C PRO A 107 20.68 -1.92 -14.38
N ARG A 108 21.86 -1.33 -14.61
CA ARG A 108 22.95 -1.95 -15.41
C ARG A 108 23.56 -3.19 -14.75
N TRP A 109 23.45 -3.32 -13.43
CA TRP A 109 23.94 -4.50 -12.70
C TRP A 109 23.02 -5.71 -12.93
N SER A 110 23.56 -6.92 -12.72
CA SER A 110 22.81 -8.18 -12.91
C SER A 110 21.63 -8.31 -11.94
N PRO A 111 20.55 -9.04 -12.29
CA PRO A 111 19.43 -9.26 -11.37
C PRO A 111 19.89 -9.83 -10.02
N ILE A 112 19.14 -9.51 -8.95
CA ILE A 112 19.46 -9.96 -7.59
C ILE A 112 18.84 -11.33 -7.39
N PHE A 113 19.62 -12.25 -6.86
CA PHE A 113 19.16 -13.57 -6.47
C PHE A 113 19.67 -13.89 -5.07
N ASP A 114 18.87 -14.68 -4.36
CA ASP A 114 19.22 -15.27 -3.08
C ASP A 114 20.57 -15.97 -3.21
N LYS A 115 21.48 -15.62 -2.29
CA LYS A 115 22.86 -16.11 -2.29
C LYS A 115 22.96 -17.63 -2.07
N SER A 116 21.93 -18.24 -1.51
CA SER A 116 21.85 -19.67 -1.23
C SER A 116 21.47 -20.51 -2.46
N ILE A 117 20.88 -19.90 -3.49
CA ILE A 117 20.43 -20.62 -4.69
C ILE A 117 21.53 -20.59 -5.76
N PHE A 118 22.25 -21.71 -5.91
CA PHE A 118 23.31 -21.87 -6.93
C PHE A 118 22.80 -21.66 -8.36
N LEU A 119 21.52 -21.97 -8.61
CA LEU A 119 20.91 -21.93 -9.94
C LEU A 119 20.48 -20.53 -10.42
N ARG A 120 20.51 -19.47 -9.59
CA ARG A 120 20.07 -18.10 -9.93
C ARG A 120 18.74 -18.03 -10.71
N THR A 121 17.75 -18.83 -10.31
CA THR A 121 16.47 -18.98 -11.02
C THR A 121 15.24 -18.64 -10.16
N GLY A 122 15.43 -18.09 -8.96
CA GLY A 122 14.34 -17.70 -8.06
C GLY A 122 13.81 -16.29 -8.33
N HIS A 123 12.50 -16.10 -8.18
CA HIS A 123 11.85 -14.79 -8.11
C HIS A 123 10.82 -14.85 -6.98
N ASN A 124 10.91 -13.93 -6.03
CA ASN A 124 10.02 -13.89 -4.87
C ASN A 124 9.61 -12.46 -4.49
N LEU A 125 9.65 -11.52 -5.44
CA LEU A 125 9.28 -10.13 -5.17
C LEU A 125 7.86 -10.02 -4.61
N ASP A 126 6.91 -10.81 -5.13
CA ASP A 126 5.52 -10.81 -4.68
C ASP A 126 5.38 -11.20 -3.20
N ASP A 127 6.25 -12.08 -2.69
CA ASP A 127 6.25 -12.46 -1.27
C ASP A 127 6.69 -11.29 -0.38
N PHE A 128 7.63 -10.47 -0.85
CA PHE A 128 8.10 -9.28 -0.14
C PHE A 128 7.11 -8.11 -0.25
N ILE A 129 6.32 -8.04 -1.32
CA ILE A 129 5.25 -7.03 -1.52
C ILE A 129 3.99 -7.41 -0.74
N SER A 130 3.67 -8.71 -0.64
CA SER A 130 2.51 -9.21 0.08
C SER A 130 2.50 -8.69 1.52
N MET A 131 1.34 -8.35 2.03
CA MET A 131 1.11 -7.94 3.42
C MET A 131 0.38 -9.04 4.22
N ASP A 132 0.33 -10.26 3.69
CA ASP A 132 -0.14 -11.44 4.43
C ASP A 132 0.86 -11.80 5.55
N HIS A 133 0.36 -11.93 6.77
CA HIS A 133 1.15 -12.27 7.96
C HIS A 133 1.74 -13.69 7.90
N GLY A 134 1.16 -14.61 7.12
CA GLY A 134 1.67 -15.96 6.93
C GLY A 134 2.84 -16.05 5.95
N ILE A 135 3.02 -15.06 5.08
CA ILE A 135 4.10 -15.01 4.10
C ILE A 135 5.35 -14.40 4.75
N LEU A 136 6.51 -15.07 4.61
CA LEU A 136 7.80 -14.66 5.19
C LEU A 136 7.77 -14.41 6.70
N SER A 137 6.86 -15.08 7.43
CA SER A 137 6.68 -14.92 8.88
C SER A 137 7.95 -15.23 9.69
N ASP A 138 8.82 -16.10 9.18
CA ASP A 138 10.09 -16.46 9.83
C ASP A 138 11.13 -15.34 9.82
N ILE A 139 11.04 -14.39 8.87
CA ILE A 139 12.07 -13.37 8.63
C ILE A 139 11.55 -11.93 8.69
N SER A 140 10.24 -11.75 8.87
CA SER A 140 9.60 -10.44 8.81
C SER A 140 8.37 -10.33 9.70
N THR A 141 7.94 -9.09 9.93
CA THR A 141 6.69 -8.77 10.64
C THR A 141 5.95 -7.71 9.85
N VAL A 142 4.65 -7.92 9.63
CA VAL A 142 3.76 -6.94 9.01
C VAL A 142 3.05 -6.16 10.11
N TYR A 143 3.07 -4.84 10.00
CA TYR A 143 2.41 -3.90 10.90
C TYR A 143 1.34 -3.13 10.12
N ASP A 144 0.19 -2.87 10.75
CA ASP A 144 -0.70 -1.80 10.33
C ASP A 144 -0.10 -0.42 10.69
N GLU A 145 -0.74 0.66 10.22
CA GLU A 145 -0.29 2.03 10.47
C GLU A 145 -0.19 2.37 11.96
N GLU A 146 -1.20 2.00 12.75
CA GLU A 146 -1.27 2.33 14.17
C GLU A 146 -0.15 1.63 14.95
N THR A 147 -0.02 0.32 14.77
CA THR A 147 0.98 -0.49 15.47
C THR A 147 2.39 -0.11 15.01
N PHE A 148 2.60 0.19 13.72
CA PHE A 148 3.90 0.68 13.25
C PHE A 148 4.27 2.01 13.91
N GLN A 149 3.33 2.95 14.01
CA GLN A 149 3.57 4.24 14.64
C GLN A 149 3.97 4.06 16.11
N GLN A 150 3.19 3.28 16.86
CA GLN A 150 3.44 3.03 18.27
C GLN A 150 4.80 2.37 18.51
N VAL A 151 5.21 1.41 17.66
CA VAL A 151 6.45 0.65 17.84
C VAL A 151 7.69 1.44 17.42
N PHE A 152 7.62 2.22 16.33
CA PHE A 152 8.82 2.79 15.72
C PHE A 152 8.89 4.32 15.73
N VAL A 153 7.77 5.02 15.85
CA VAL A 153 7.69 6.48 15.65
C VAL A 153 7.47 7.23 16.95
N ASP A 154 6.60 6.71 17.80
CA ASP A 154 6.30 7.31 19.09
C ASP A 154 7.46 7.06 20.07
N ASP A 155 7.85 8.09 20.84
CA ASP A 155 8.92 7.98 21.86
C ASP A 155 8.40 7.25 23.12
N THR A 156 7.78 6.08 22.97
CA THR A 156 7.36 5.27 24.11
C THR A 156 8.53 4.40 24.59
N LEU A 157 9.30 5.00 25.51
CA LEU A 157 10.20 4.45 26.55
C LEU A 157 10.96 3.14 26.27
#